data_AF-A0A948ICK4-F1
#
_entry.id   AF-A0A948ICK4-F1
#
_cell.length_a   1.000
_cell.length_b   1.000
_cell.length_c   1.000
_cell.angle_alpha   90.00
_cell.angle_beta   90.00
_cell.angle_gamma   90.00
#
_symmetry.space_group_name_H-M   'P 1'
#
loop_
_entity.id
_entity.type
_entity.pdbx_description
1 polymer ?
#
loop_
_entity_poly.entity_id
_entity_poly.type
_entity_poly.pdbx_seq_one_letter_code
_entity_poly.pdbx_strand_id
1 'polypeptide(L)'
;MADRLLVAVLGNRNSGKSTTWNRLFDATVKTGKYQRPLYLNRAQSVEVFLVSGSPEERELEVGDILTEPLPQIVLCSTQYRDDVKETFDYFFAKGYEVFVQWLNPGHSDPERYTDTLGLQDYLLKKGATLQVRDGRVDPAPRVKEIRQFILGWATHRDLVYTEFPV
;
A
#
# COMPACT_ATOMS: atom_id res chain seq x y z
N MET A 1 -6.51 19.86 0.03
CA MET A 1 -6.72 18.46 0.45
C MET A 1 -5.86 17.59 -0.45
N ALA A 2 -5.35 16.45 0.03
CA ALA A 2 -4.56 15.57 -0.82
C ALA A 2 -5.48 14.87 -1.82
N ASP A 3 -5.16 14.97 -3.10
CA ASP A 3 -5.97 14.42 -4.19
C ASP A 3 -5.55 12.98 -4.55
N ARG A 4 -4.45 12.49 -3.98
CA ARG A 4 -3.86 11.16 -4.25
C ARG A 4 -3.68 10.35 -2.97
N LEU A 5 -3.71 9.03 -3.09
CA LEU A 5 -3.57 8.09 -1.98
C LEU A 5 -2.47 7.07 -2.23
N LEU A 6 -1.57 6.93 -1.25
CA LEU A 6 -0.66 5.81 -1.14
C LEU A 6 -1.18 4.86 -0.06
N VAL A 7 -1.40 3.61 -0.43
CA VAL A 7 -1.56 2.50 0.50
C VAL A 7 -0.28 1.67 0.45
N ALA A 8 0.55 1.81 1.48
CA ALA A 8 1.80 1.08 1.61
C ALA A 8 1.66 -0.13 2.53
N VAL A 9 2.24 -1.27 2.15
CA VAL A 9 2.49 -2.39 3.06
C VAL A 9 3.98 -2.47 3.32
N LEU A 10 4.38 -2.12 4.54
CA LEU A 10 5.77 -2.05 4.99
C LEU A 10 6.16 -3.33 5.71
N GLY A 11 7.41 -3.78 5.57
CA GLY A 11 8.01 -4.75 6.47
C GLY A 11 9.25 -5.41 5.89
N ASN A 12 9.86 -6.30 6.65
CA ASN A 12 11.04 -7.08 6.24
C ASN A 12 10.80 -7.92 4.98
N ARG A 13 11.88 -8.52 4.48
CA ARG A 13 11.81 -9.42 3.32
C ARG A 13 10.97 -10.63 3.75
N ASN A 14 10.12 -11.12 2.86
CA ASN A 14 9.19 -12.21 3.18
C ASN A 14 8.22 -11.89 4.34
N SER A 15 7.92 -10.62 4.60
CA SER A 15 6.97 -10.24 5.67
C SER A 15 5.49 -10.55 5.36
N GLY A 16 5.18 -11.01 4.15
CA GLY A 16 3.80 -11.28 3.72
C GLY A 16 3.14 -10.16 2.89
N LYS A 17 3.93 -9.21 2.36
CA LYS A 17 3.45 -8.11 1.51
C LYS A 17 2.72 -8.62 0.26
N SER A 18 3.37 -9.49 -0.51
CA SER A 18 2.78 -10.11 -1.70
C SER A 18 1.52 -10.92 -1.38
N THR A 19 1.49 -11.60 -0.22
CA THR A 19 0.29 -12.32 0.25
C THR A 19 -0.87 -11.38 0.51
N THR A 20 -0.62 -10.20 1.08
CA THR A 20 -1.63 -9.15 1.27
C THR A 20 -2.20 -8.70 -0.07
N TRP A 21 -1.35 -8.42 -1.06
CA TRP A 21 -1.82 -8.01 -2.40
C TRP A 21 -2.57 -9.11 -3.12
N ASN A 22 -2.07 -10.34 -3.09
CA ASN A 22 -2.74 -11.45 -3.73
C ASN A 22 -4.14 -11.67 -3.17
N ARG A 23 -4.28 -11.53 -1.84
CA ARG A 23 -5.57 -11.65 -1.16
C ARG A 23 -6.48 -10.44 -1.43
N LEU A 24 -5.92 -9.25 -1.57
CA LEU A 24 -6.66 -8.03 -1.93
C LEU A 24 -7.23 -8.09 -3.36
N PHE A 25 -6.52 -8.71 -4.30
CA PHE A 25 -6.98 -8.89 -5.68
C PHE A 25 -7.67 -10.23 -5.95
N ASP A 26 -7.74 -11.10 -4.94
CA ASP A 26 -8.21 -12.50 -5.07
C ASP A 26 -7.53 -13.27 -6.23
N ALA A 27 -6.26 -12.94 -6.49
CA ALA A 27 -5.47 -13.47 -7.59
C ALA A 27 -3.97 -13.24 -7.33
N THR A 28 -3.10 -14.04 -7.95
CA THR A 28 -1.66 -13.76 -7.91
C THR A 28 -1.35 -12.51 -8.74
N VAL A 29 -0.84 -11.46 -8.09
CA VAL A 29 -0.57 -10.16 -8.72
C VAL A 29 0.91 -9.78 -8.68
N LYS A 30 1.35 -9.11 -9.74
CA LYS A 30 2.69 -8.55 -9.89
C LYS A 30 2.60 -7.03 -10.08
N THR A 31 3.72 -6.34 -9.95
CA THR A 31 3.82 -4.91 -10.29
C THR A 31 3.23 -4.67 -11.67
N GLY A 32 2.32 -3.71 -11.75
CA GLY A 32 1.60 -3.37 -12.97
C GLY A 32 2.44 -2.54 -13.94
N LYS A 33 2.03 -2.56 -15.20
CA LYS A 33 2.43 -1.56 -16.20
C LYS A 33 1.37 -0.46 -16.37
N TYR A 34 0.14 -0.76 -15.96
CA TYR A 34 -1.04 0.09 -16.11
C TYR A 34 -1.87 0.03 -14.82
N GLN A 35 -2.74 1.02 -14.67
CA GLN A 35 -3.81 0.98 -13.67
C GLN A 35 -4.74 -0.21 -13.94
N ARG A 36 -5.38 -0.70 -12.89
CA ARG A 36 -6.34 -1.81 -12.97
C ARG A 36 -7.45 -1.61 -11.95
N PRO A 37 -8.64 -2.18 -12.19
CA PRO A 37 -9.71 -2.14 -11.22
C PRO A 37 -9.35 -2.96 -9.98
N LEU A 38 -9.57 -2.37 -8.81
CA LEU A 38 -9.67 -3.05 -7.54
C LEU A 38 -11.12 -3.04 -7.09
N TYR A 39 -11.76 -4.21 -7.12
CA TYR A 39 -13.12 -4.39 -6.59
C TYR A 39 -13.10 -4.25 -5.08
N LEU A 40 -13.72 -3.21 -4.52
CA LEU A 40 -13.82 -2.95 -3.08
C LEU A 40 -14.90 -3.81 -2.42
N ASN A 41 -15.91 -4.21 -3.20
CA ASN A 41 -16.92 -5.20 -2.85
C ASN A 41 -17.47 -5.83 -4.16
N ARG A 42 -18.65 -6.47 -4.11
CA ARG A 42 -19.25 -7.16 -5.26
C ARG A 42 -19.69 -6.25 -6.41
N ALA A 43 -19.87 -4.95 -6.16
CA ALA A 43 -20.42 -3.99 -7.13
C ALA A 43 -19.54 -2.75 -7.31
N GLN A 44 -18.70 -2.43 -6.34
CA GLN A 44 -17.90 -1.21 -6.35
C GLN A 44 -16.43 -1.49 -6.64
N SER A 45 -15.84 -0.70 -7.52
CA SER A 45 -14.43 -0.77 -7.89
C SER A 45 -13.79 0.62 -8.00
N VAL A 46 -12.46 0.66 -7.93
CA VAL A 46 -11.65 1.86 -8.14
C VAL A 46 -10.43 1.51 -8.99
N GLU A 47 -9.93 2.45 -9.78
CA GLU A 47 -8.67 2.26 -10.51
C GLU A 47 -7.48 2.47 -9.58
N VAL A 48 -6.56 1.51 -9.57
CA VAL A 48 -5.34 1.54 -8.75
C VAL A 48 -4.11 1.16 -9.56
N PHE A 49 -2.96 1.69 -9.17
CA PHE A 49 -1.66 1.24 -9.66
C PHE A 49 -0.94 0.41 -8.60
N LEU A 50 -0.55 -0.83 -8.94
CA LEU A 50 0.11 -1.74 -8.00
C LEU A 50 1.62 -1.81 -8.24
N VAL A 51 2.40 -1.48 -7.22
CA VAL A 51 3.83 -1.76 -7.07
C VAL A 51 3.99 -2.90 -6.06
N SER A 52 3.94 -4.15 -6.54
CA SER A 52 3.92 -5.35 -5.69
C SER A 52 5.30 -5.73 -5.15
N GLY A 53 6.36 -5.57 -5.95
CA GLY A 53 7.74 -5.69 -5.49
C GLY A 53 8.26 -4.36 -4.98
N SER A 54 8.84 -4.34 -3.78
CA SER A 54 9.29 -3.12 -3.13
C SER A 54 10.36 -2.41 -3.97
N PRO A 55 10.31 -1.08 -4.14
CA PRO A 55 11.35 -0.33 -4.87
C PRO A 55 12.76 -0.63 -4.33
N GLU A 56 12.89 -0.72 -3.01
CA GLU A 56 14.15 -0.98 -2.30
C GLU A 56 14.69 -2.40 -2.57
N GLU A 57 13.82 -3.39 -2.80
CA GLU A 57 14.23 -4.75 -3.16
C GLU A 57 14.70 -4.84 -4.63
N ARG A 58 14.33 -3.85 -5.45
CA ARG A 58 14.60 -3.81 -6.89
C ARG A 58 15.70 -2.82 -7.25
N GLU A 59 16.21 -2.05 -6.27
CA GLU A 59 17.19 -0.98 -6.48
C GLU A 59 16.70 0.04 -7.52
N LEU A 60 15.41 0.38 -7.45
CA LEU A 60 14.76 1.35 -8.34
C LEU A 60 14.13 2.46 -7.51
N GLU A 61 14.15 3.68 -8.05
CA GLU A 61 13.33 4.75 -7.51
C GLU A 61 11.86 4.49 -7.85
N VAL A 62 10.94 4.77 -6.90
CA VAL A 62 9.52 4.55 -7.13
C VAL A 62 8.98 5.40 -8.29
N GLY A 63 9.58 6.58 -8.52
CA GLY A 63 9.25 7.47 -9.64
C GLY A 63 9.43 6.82 -11.01
N ASP A 64 10.44 5.96 -11.17
CA ASP A 64 10.72 5.25 -12.42
C ASP A 64 9.75 4.08 -12.69
N ILE A 65 9.01 3.65 -11.65
CA ILE A 65 8.04 2.57 -11.74
C ILE A 65 6.65 3.11 -12.10
N LEU A 66 6.33 4.32 -11.64
CA LEU A 66 5.02 4.94 -11.83
C LEU A 66 4.84 5.46 -13.27
N THR A 67 3.59 5.49 -13.71
CA THR A 67 3.21 6.02 -15.03
C THR A 67 2.94 7.52 -14.97
N GLU A 68 3.04 8.19 -16.11
CA GLU A 68 2.48 9.53 -16.32
C GLU A 68 1.17 9.46 -17.14
N PRO A 69 0.11 10.18 -16.74
CA PRO A 69 -0.02 10.97 -15.50
C PRO A 69 -0.01 10.09 -14.24
N LEU A 70 0.38 10.69 -13.10
CA LEU A 70 0.46 9.97 -11.82
C LEU A 70 -0.89 9.34 -11.43
N PRO A 71 -0.92 8.06 -11.01
CA PRO A 71 -2.14 7.40 -10.55
C PRO A 71 -2.77 8.10 -9.34
N GLN A 72 -4.10 8.04 -9.22
CA GLN A 72 -4.79 8.60 -8.05
C GLN A 72 -4.60 7.73 -6.80
N ILE A 73 -4.56 6.41 -6.98
CA ILE A 73 -4.37 5.45 -5.89
C ILE A 73 -3.21 4.53 -6.26
N VAL A 74 -2.18 4.52 -5.41
CA VAL A 74 -1.04 3.62 -5.53
C VAL A 74 -1.05 2.63 -4.38
N LEU A 75 -0.95 1.35 -4.70
CA LEU A 75 -0.70 0.27 -3.74
C LEU A 75 0.77 -0.09 -3.84
N CYS A 76 1.53 -0.01 -2.75
CA CYS A 76 2.98 -0.17 -2.80
C CYS A 76 3.50 -1.08 -1.69
N SER A 77 4.25 -2.13 -2.05
CA SER A 77 5.12 -2.78 -1.08
C SER A 77 6.30 -1.86 -0.78
N THR A 78 6.64 -1.74 0.50
CA THR A 78 7.85 -1.03 0.95
C THR A 78 8.64 -1.95 1.86
N GLN A 79 9.96 -1.89 1.76
CA GLN A 79 10.85 -2.74 2.54
C GLN A 79 11.34 -1.99 3.78
N TYR A 80 11.37 -2.65 4.94
CA TYR A 80 11.99 -2.09 6.13
C TYR A 80 13.53 -2.08 5.96
N ARG A 81 14.05 -0.99 5.38
CA ARG A 81 15.46 -0.70 5.07
C ARG A 81 15.73 0.80 5.21
N ASP A 82 16.99 1.19 5.31
CA ASP A 82 17.40 2.59 5.50
C ASP A 82 16.89 3.54 4.40
N ASP A 83 16.85 3.05 3.16
CA ASP A 83 16.45 3.77 1.94
C ASP A 83 14.94 3.98 1.78
N VAL A 84 14.09 3.31 2.58
CA VAL A 84 12.62 3.37 2.41
C VAL A 84 12.02 4.77 2.62
N LYS A 85 12.71 5.64 3.36
CA LYS A 85 12.28 7.02 3.58
C LYS A 85 12.23 7.79 2.26
N GLU A 86 13.09 7.46 1.30
CA GLU A 86 13.11 8.09 -0.03
C GLU A 86 11.82 7.79 -0.81
N THR A 87 11.35 6.54 -0.76
CA THR A 87 10.05 6.15 -1.33
C THR A 87 8.91 6.94 -0.71
N PHE A 88 8.86 7.07 0.61
CA PHE A 88 7.81 7.85 1.28
C PHE A 88 7.93 9.36 1.00
N ASP A 89 9.14 9.92 1.04
CA ASP A 89 9.38 11.32 0.72
C ASP A 89 8.93 11.66 -0.70
N TYR A 90 9.12 10.76 -1.67
CA TYR A 90 8.56 10.91 -3.02
C TYR A 90 7.03 11.09 -2.97
N PHE A 91 6.31 10.19 -2.31
CA PHE A 91 4.85 10.26 -2.25
C PHE A 91 4.35 11.50 -1.51
N PHE A 92 4.97 11.86 -0.39
CA PHE A 92 4.65 13.11 0.31
C PHE A 92 4.89 14.34 -0.58
N ALA A 93 6.02 14.40 -1.28
CA ALA A 93 6.34 15.50 -2.19
C ALA A 93 5.38 15.59 -3.38
N LYS A 94 4.81 14.47 -3.83
CA LYS A 94 3.77 14.42 -4.87
C LYS A 94 2.35 14.65 -4.34
N GLY A 95 2.21 15.00 -3.06
CA GLY A 95 0.94 15.37 -2.44
C GLY A 95 0.02 14.17 -2.16
N TYR A 96 0.58 12.98 -1.98
CA TYR A 96 -0.17 11.80 -1.58
C TYR A 96 -0.49 11.85 -0.08
N GLU A 97 -1.73 11.52 0.26
CA GLU A 97 -2.07 11.01 1.58
C GLU A 97 -1.44 9.62 1.75
N VAL A 98 -0.83 9.34 2.90
CA VAL A 98 -0.08 8.10 3.11
C VAL A 98 -0.74 7.26 4.20
N PHE A 99 -1.23 6.09 3.82
CA PHE A 99 -1.72 5.05 4.72
C PHE A 99 -0.75 3.86 4.68
N VAL A 100 -0.23 3.46 5.84
CA VAL A 100 0.77 2.40 5.96
C VAL A 100 0.25 1.29 6.85
N GLN A 101 0.27 0.06 6.35
CA GLN A 101 0.20 -1.14 7.17
C GLN A 101 1.61 -1.74 7.32
N TRP A 102 2.17 -1.66 8.51
CA TRP A 102 3.47 -2.24 8.83
C TRP A 102 3.30 -3.66 9.39
N LEU A 103 3.82 -4.64 8.64
CA LEU A 103 3.90 -6.04 9.05
C LEU A 103 5.08 -6.23 10.01
N ASN A 104 4.78 -6.17 11.31
CA ASN A 104 5.74 -6.35 12.40
C ASN A 104 5.08 -7.15 13.56
N PRO A 105 5.44 -8.43 13.73
CA PRO A 105 6.43 -9.16 12.94
C PRO A 105 5.90 -9.42 11.53
N GLY A 106 6.80 -9.55 10.56
CA GLY A 106 6.48 -10.09 9.25
C GLY A 106 6.24 -11.60 9.31
N HIS A 107 5.66 -12.16 8.25
CA HIS A 107 5.34 -13.58 8.12
C HIS A 107 6.52 -14.52 8.42
N SER A 108 7.73 -14.19 7.97
CA SER A 108 8.93 -14.98 8.23
C SER A 108 9.79 -14.45 9.39
N ASP A 109 9.36 -13.41 10.08
CA ASP A 109 10.11 -12.89 11.23
C ASP A 109 9.84 -13.76 12.47
N PRO A 110 10.88 -14.11 13.25
CA PRO A 110 10.72 -14.94 14.45
C PRO A 110 9.89 -14.22 15.52
N GLU A 111 10.06 -12.91 15.64
CA GLU A 111 9.43 -12.07 16.64
C GLU A 111 9.28 -10.63 16.16
N ARG A 112 8.58 -9.82 16.95
CA ARG A 112 8.47 -8.37 16.70
C ARG A 112 9.85 -7.74 16.78
N TYR A 113 10.14 -6.86 15.84
CA TYR A 113 11.37 -6.09 15.85
C TYR A 113 11.10 -4.64 16.29
N THR A 114 12.10 -4.03 16.91
CA THR A 114 12.03 -2.62 17.32
C THR A 114 12.22 -1.71 16.10
N ASP A 115 11.60 -0.53 16.11
CA ASP A 115 11.78 0.50 15.09
C ASP A 115 13.16 1.18 15.20
N THR A 116 14.21 0.44 14.87
CA THR A 116 15.59 0.94 14.84
C THR A 116 15.82 2.06 13.82
N LEU A 117 14.93 2.18 12.82
CA LEU A 117 15.03 3.18 11.75
C LEU A 117 14.27 4.48 12.08
N GLY A 118 13.49 4.49 13.17
CA GLY A 118 12.61 5.59 13.54
C GLY A 118 11.55 5.88 12.48
N LEU A 119 11.09 4.86 11.75
CA LEU A 119 10.11 4.99 10.67
C LEU A 119 8.73 5.35 11.18
N GLN A 120 8.32 4.83 12.33
CA GLN A 120 7.03 5.17 12.95
C GLN A 120 6.96 6.67 13.24
N ASP A 121 7.94 7.20 13.96
CA ASP A 121 7.99 8.63 14.29
C ASP A 121 8.11 9.50 13.03
N TYR A 122 8.93 9.09 12.06
CA TYR A 122 9.06 9.77 10.78
C TYR A 122 7.73 9.83 10.01
N LEU A 123 7.04 8.70 9.85
CA LEU A 123 5.76 8.61 9.13
C LEU A 123 4.67 9.43 9.81
N LEU A 124 4.53 9.29 11.12
CA LEU A 124 3.53 10.03 11.89
C LEU A 124 3.77 11.54 11.86
N LYS A 125 5.04 11.97 11.99
CA LYS A 125 5.41 13.40 11.90
C LYS A 125 5.11 14.01 10.53
N LYS A 126 5.18 13.21 9.46
CA LYS A 126 4.81 13.61 8.09
C LYS A 126 3.30 13.54 7.82
N GLY A 127 2.50 13.11 8.80
CA GLY A 127 1.04 13.05 8.71
C GLY A 127 0.50 11.75 8.10
N ALA A 128 1.29 10.68 8.03
CA ALA A 128 0.78 9.38 7.62
C ALA A 128 -0.12 8.75 8.68
N THR A 129 -1.08 7.94 8.23
CA THR A 129 -1.78 6.99 9.08
C THR A 129 -0.99 5.68 9.11
N LEU A 130 -0.54 5.25 10.29
CA LEU A 130 0.24 4.03 10.46
C LEU A 130 -0.54 3.00 11.29
N GLN A 131 -0.58 1.77 10.80
CA GLN A 131 -1.14 0.61 11.50
C GLN A 131 -0.13 -0.53 11.53
N VAL A 132 0.19 -1.03 12.73
CA VAL A 132 1.03 -2.22 12.88
C VAL A 132 0.16 -3.47 12.89
N ARG A 133 0.53 -4.49 12.12
CA ARG A 133 -0.18 -5.77 11.98
C ARG A 133 0.81 -6.93 12.06
N ASP A 134 0.35 -8.07 12.54
CA ASP A 134 1.14 -9.31 12.50
C ASP A 134 1.02 -9.94 11.10
N GLY A 135 2.14 -10.10 10.41
CA GLY A 135 2.22 -10.70 9.09
C GLY A 135 2.06 -12.22 9.08
N ARG A 136 2.16 -12.87 10.26
CA ARG A 136 2.07 -14.34 10.42
C ARG A 136 0.64 -14.85 10.45
N VAL A 137 -0.32 -13.98 10.79
CA VAL A 137 -1.75 -14.34 10.83
C VAL A 137 -2.41 -14.18 9.47
N ASP A 138 -3.63 -14.71 9.35
CA ASP A 138 -4.46 -14.63 8.14
C ASP A 138 -4.52 -13.18 7.61
N PRO A 139 -4.25 -12.94 6.30
CA PRO A 139 -4.40 -11.63 5.67
C PRO A 139 -5.82 -11.06 5.64
N ALA A 140 -6.87 -11.87 5.80
CA ALA A 140 -8.25 -11.40 5.58
C ALA A 140 -8.63 -10.13 6.39
N PRO A 141 -8.31 -10.00 7.69
CA PRO A 141 -8.64 -8.79 8.46
C PRO A 141 -7.91 -7.55 7.93
N ARG A 142 -6.60 -7.63 7.68
CA ARG A 142 -5.81 -6.49 7.20
C ARG A 142 -6.21 -6.07 5.77
N VAL A 143 -6.54 -7.04 4.92
CA VAL A 143 -7.09 -6.77 3.58
C VAL A 143 -8.44 -6.05 3.66
N LYS A 144 -9.31 -6.46 4.59
CA LYS A 144 -10.60 -5.79 4.81
C LYS A 144 -10.40 -4.33 5.23
N GLU A 145 -9.44 -4.05 6.12
CA GLU A 145 -9.10 -2.69 6.54
C GLU A 145 -8.62 -1.83 5.34
N ILE A 146 -7.72 -2.38 4.50
CA ILE A 146 -7.27 -1.69 3.27
C ILE A 146 -8.47 -1.34 2.37
N ARG A 147 -9.37 -2.30 2.13
CA ARG A 147 -10.58 -2.07 1.31
C ARG A 147 -11.46 -0.97 1.88
N GLN A 148 -11.71 -1.01 3.19
CA GLN A 148 -12.56 -0.03 3.87
C GLN A 148 -11.93 1.36 3.84
N PHE A 149 -10.61 1.45 4.03
CA PHE A 149 -9.87 2.71 3.94
C PHE A 149 -9.97 3.30 2.52
N ILE A 150 -9.66 2.51 1.50
CA ILE A 150 -9.74 2.95 0.10
C ILE A 150 -11.16 3.35 -0.26
N LEU A 151 -12.18 2.58 0.15
CA LEU A 151 -13.58 2.91 -0.10
C LEU A 151 -13.97 4.25 0.51
N GLY A 152 -13.70 4.45 1.79
CA GLY A 152 -13.99 5.73 2.46
C GLY A 152 -13.28 6.91 1.79
N TRP A 153 -12.00 6.74 1.46
CA TRP A 153 -11.21 7.78 0.82
C TRP A 153 -11.70 8.12 -0.60
N ALA A 154 -12.01 7.10 -1.40
CA ALA A 154 -12.41 7.22 -2.80
C ALA A 154 -13.85 7.72 -2.97
N THR A 155 -14.77 7.35 -2.06
CA THR A 155 -16.17 7.80 -2.11
C THR A 155 -16.29 9.31 -2.00
N HIS A 156 -15.52 9.96 -1.11
CA HIS A 156 -15.55 11.42 -0.98
C HIS A 156 -14.93 12.19 -2.16
N ARG A 157 -14.34 11.47 -3.12
CA ARG A 157 -13.65 12.02 -4.29
C ARG A 157 -14.29 11.59 -5.61
N ASP A 158 -15.46 10.95 -5.55
CA ASP A 158 -16.19 10.45 -6.73
C ASP A 158 -15.36 9.51 -7.63
N LEU A 159 -14.46 8.73 -7.03
CA LEU A 159 -13.58 7.80 -7.75
C LEU A 159 -14.14 6.36 -7.83
N VAL A 160 -15.26 6.09 -7.14
CA VAL A 160 -15.85 4.75 -7.06
C VAL A 160 -16.77 4.50 -8.24
N TYR A 161 -16.45 3.49 -9.02
CA TYR A 161 -17.32 2.95 -10.06
C TYR A 161 -18.28 1.94 -9.43
N THR A 162 -19.56 2.03 -9.76
CA THR A 162 -20.58 1.09 -9.29
C THR A 162 -21.20 0.36 -10.48
N GLU A 163 -21.00 -0.95 -10.54
CA GLU A 163 -21.67 -1.83 -11.49
C GLU A 163 -22.98 -2.29 -10.88
N PHE A 164 -24.10 -1.93 -11.50
CA PHE A 164 -25.40 -2.49 -11.16
C PHE A 164 -25.58 -3.78 -11.96
N PRO A 165 -25.81 -4.94 -11.32
CA PRO A 165 -26.18 -6.14 -12.06
C PRO A 165 -27.48 -5.87 -12.82
N VAL A 166 -27.46 -6.18 -14.12
CA VAL A 166 -28.63 -6.13 -15.02
C VAL A 166 -29.58 -7.28 -14.70
#